data_AF-A0A352IIR1-F1
#
_entry.id   AF-A0A352IIR1-F1
#
_cell.length_a   1.000
_cell.length_b   1.000
_cell.length_c   1.000
_cell.angle_alpha   90.00
_cell.angle_beta   90.00
_cell.angle_gamma   90.00
#
_symmetry.space_group_name_H-M   'P 1'
#
loop_
_entity.id
_entity.type
_entity.pdbx_description
1 polymer ?
#
loop_
_entity_poly.entity_id
_entity_poly.type
_entity_poly.pdbx_seq_one_letter_code
_entity_poly.pdbx_strand_id
1 'polypeptide(L)'
;MKTVYDIFIEYYTSIRQSLGSSQSVEKGIAAYLNSIGLLEDGTDEKSNTKIAQRELARFKIMPPHTFITFFENFELREQIMRVQKECRSIAISRVVSGKITDESVYKEKIDELYKHAAILASDKRYKGWLDEIIEDVTYCLKFAVGISDTIPDSVVEDLEYNHGDE
;
A
#
# COMPACT_ATOMS: atom_id res chain seq x y z
N MET A 1 27.27 14.37 1.43
CA MET A 1 26.10 14.85 0.67
C MET A 1 24.87 14.39 1.42
N LYS A 2 23.77 15.15 1.47
CA LYS A 2 22.53 14.67 2.13
C LYS A 2 21.77 13.79 1.14
N THR A 3 21.33 12.62 1.59
CA THR A 3 20.47 11.72 0.80
C THR A 3 19.04 12.26 0.74
N VAL A 4 18.23 11.71 -0.16
CA VAL A 4 16.78 12.00 -0.21
C VAL A 4 16.11 11.68 1.13
N TYR A 5 16.47 10.56 1.74
CA TYR A 5 15.99 10.15 3.06
C TYR A 5 16.33 11.20 4.11
N ASP A 6 17.58 11.69 4.17
CA ASP A 6 18.00 12.71 5.14
C ASP A 6 17.16 13.99 5.02
N ILE A 7 16.81 14.42 3.80
CA ILE A 7 15.99 15.61 3.57
C ILE A 7 14.57 15.42 4.15
N PHE A 8 13.96 14.24 3.96
CA PHE A 8 12.66 13.94 4.55
C PHE A 8 12.71 13.84 6.07
N ILE A 9 13.75 13.22 6.63
CA ILE A 9 13.95 13.10 8.08
C ILE A 9 14.19 14.45 8.74
N GLU A 10 14.95 15.35 8.11
CA GLU A 10 15.13 16.71 8.59
C GLU A 10 13.82 17.49 8.62
N TYR A 11 13.00 17.37 7.58
CA TYR A 11 11.68 17.99 7.55
C TYR A 11 10.75 17.40 8.61
N TYR A 12 10.69 16.07 8.74
CA TYR A 12 9.94 15.41 9.81
C TYR A 12 10.40 15.91 11.19
N THR A 13 11.70 16.01 11.41
CA THR A 13 12.27 16.47 12.68
C THR A 13 11.91 17.92 12.99
N SER A 14 11.81 18.80 11.98
CA SER A 14 11.41 20.19 12.20
C SER A 14 9.92 20.35 12.52
N ILE A 15 9.07 19.50 11.96
CA ILE A 15 7.62 19.57 12.20
C ILE A 15 7.15 18.73 13.40
N ARG A 16 7.92 17.72 13.84
CA ARG A 16 7.54 16.85 14.98
C ARG A 16 7.72 17.51 16.34
N GLN A 17 8.54 18.57 16.45
CA GLN A 17 8.78 19.27 17.71
C GLN A 17 7.49 19.79 18.37
N SER A 18 6.40 19.92 17.61
CA SER A 18 5.08 20.32 18.09
C SER A 18 4.07 19.19 18.27
N LEU A 19 4.38 17.94 17.85
CA LEU A 19 3.37 16.88 17.67
C LEU A 19 3.76 15.50 18.25
N GLY A 20 4.99 15.32 18.74
CA GLY A 20 5.49 14.04 19.28
C GLY A 20 6.18 13.17 18.23
N SER A 21 7.00 12.21 18.67
CA SER A 21 7.77 11.33 17.77
C SER A 21 7.20 9.92 17.71
N SER A 22 7.05 9.37 16.51
CA SER A 22 6.84 7.93 16.30
C SER A 22 7.90 7.35 15.37
N GLN A 23 8.50 6.22 15.78
CA GLN A 23 9.37 5.40 14.91
C GLN A 23 8.62 4.88 13.66
N SER A 24 7.28 4.84 13.69
CA SER A 24 6.48 4.43 12.53
C SER A 24 6.58 5.41 11.36
N VAL A 25 6.81 6.70 11.61
CA VAL A 25 6.93 7.73 10.57
C VAL A 25 8.25 7.60 9.81
N GLU A 26 9.36 7.38 10.50
CA GLU A 26 10.68 7.21 9.87
C GLU A 26 10.70 5.96 8.98
N LYS A 27 10.13 4.85 9.47
CA LYS A 27 9.91 3.62 8.67
C LYS A 27 9.01 3.88 7.46
N GLY A 28 7.92 4.64 7.65
CA GLY A 28 7.02 4.99 6.56
C GLY A 28 7.69 5.84 5.48
N ILE A 29 8.54 6.80 5.86
CA ILE A 29 9.33 7.61 4.92
C ILE A 29 10.25 6.70 4.10
N ALA A 30 10.97 5.78 4.74
CA ALA A 30 11.85 4.84 4.04
C ALA A 30 11.05 3.96 3.07
N ALA A 31 9.94 3.38 3.51
CA ALA A 31 9.08 2.53 2.69
C ALA A 31 8.50 3.28 1.48
N TYR A 32 8.04 4.52 1.66
CA TYR A 32 7.54 5.36 0.57
C TYR A 32 8.62 5.70 -0.45
N LEU A 33 9.80 6.12 0.01
CA LEU A 33 10.91 6.42 -0.90
C LEU A 33 11.35 5.19 -1.68
N ASN A 34 11.32 4.01 -1.05
CA ASN A 34 11.59 2.75 -1.71
C ASN A 34 10.53 2.41 -2.76
N SER A 35 9.23 2.59 -2.43
CA SER A 35 8.13 2.26 -3.35
C SER A 35 8.12 3.11 -4.62
N ILE A 36 8.76 4.29 -4.60
CA ILE A 36 8.90 5.17 -5.76
C ILE A 36 10.31 5.18 -6.36
N GLY A 37 11.18 4.27 -5.93
CA GLY A 37 12.54 4.13 -6.48
C GLY A 37 13.50 5.28 -6.17
N LEU A 38 13.26 6.03 -5.08
CA LEU A 38 14.09 7.16 -4.65
C LEU A 38 14.97 6.85 -3.43
N LEU A 39 14.93 5.62 -2.90
CA LEU A 39 15.76 5.20 -1.77
C LEU A 39 17.11 4.61 -2.20
N GLU A 40 17.21 3.98 -3.38
CA GLU A 40 18.47 3.37 -3.85
C GLU A 40 19.38 4.36 -4.61
N ASP A 41 20.68 4.33 -4.31
CA ASP A 41 21.75 5.16 -4.88
C ASP A 41 22.14 4.80 -6.34
N GLY A 42 21.22 4.19 -7.11
CA GLY A 42 21.54 3.52 -8.38
C GLY A 42 21.45 4.38 -9.65
N THR A 43 20.93 5.61 -9.58
CA THR A 43 20.71 6.47 -10.76
C THR A 43 20.97 7.94 -10.43
N ASP A 44 21.49 8.68 -11.42
CA ASP A 44 21.91 10.09 -11.39
C ASP A 44 21.44 10.86 -10.14
N GLU A 45 22.29 10.88 -9.10
CA GLU A 45 21.97 11.42 -7.76
C GLU A 45 21.37 12.84 -7.82
N LYS A 46 21.76 13.64 -8.84
CA LYS A 46 21.23 14.99 -9.05
C LYS A 46 19.79 15.02 -9.52
N SER A 47 19.36 14.05 -10.32
CA SER A 47 17.97 13.90 -10.78
C SER A 47 17.06 13.43 -9.65
N ASN A 48 17.48 12.39 -8.91
CA ASN A 48 16.71 11.84 -7.80
C ASN A 48 16.54 12.86 -6.66
N THR A 49 17.57 13.67 -6.39
CA THR A 49 17.46 14.79 -5.43
C THR A 49 16.42 15.83 -5.86
N LYS A 50 16.33 16.18 -7.15
CA LYS A 50 15.32 17.14 -7.65
C LYS A 50 13.90 16.57 -7.55
N ILE A 51 13.70 15.31 -7.92
CA ILE A 51 12.40 14.63 -7.83
C ILE A 51 11.96 14.56 -6.36
N ALA A 52 12.86 14.15 -5.47
CA ALA A 52 12.61 14.10 -4.04
C ALA A 52 12.26 15.47 -3.45
N GLN A 53 12.97 16.53 -3.85
CA GLN A 53 12.64 17.89 -3.41
C GLN A 53 11.26 18.33 -3.90
N ARG A 54 10.87 17.92 -5.11
CA ARG A 54 9.51 18.16 -5.63
C ARG A 54 8.46 17.39 -4.84
N GLU A 55 8.69 16.11 -4.55
CA GLU A 55 7.78 15.31 -3.72
C GLU A 55 7.67 15.90 -2.30
N LEU A 56 8.79 16.25 -1.68
CA LEU A 56 8.79 16.91 -0.37
C LEU A 56 8.10 18.27 -0.41
N ALA A 57 8.19 19.02 -1.51
CA ALA A 57 7.48 20.29 -1.66
C ALA A 57 5.94 20.10 -1.61
N ARG A 58 5.43 18.99 -2.15
CA ARG A 58 3.99 18.64 -2.03
C ARG A 58 3.58 18.40 -0.59
N PHE A 59 4.47 17.82 0.20
CA PHE A 59 4.23 17.62 1.62
C PHE A 59 4.37 18.91 2.45
N LYS A 60 5.24 19.83 2.03
CA LYS A 60 5.44 21.13 2.69
C LYS A 60 4.27 22.10 2.55
N ILE A 61 3.43 21.93 1.51
CA ILE A 61 2.20 22.73 1.35
C ILE A 61 1.02 22.17 2.16
N MET A 62 1.15 20.97 2.71
CA MET A 62 0.12 20.35 3.55
C MET A 62 0.35 20.67 5.03
N PRO A 63 -0.69 20.62 5.87
CA PRO A 63 -0.53 20.74 7.31
C PRO A 63 0.44 19.67 7.88
N PRO A 64 1.27 20.01 8.90
CA PRO A 64 2.20 19.05 9.52
C PRO A 64 1.59 17.72 9.96
N HIS A 65 0.37 17.74 10.50
CA HIS A 65 -0.33 16.53 10.93
C HIS A 65 -0.69 15.61 9.75
N THR A 66 -0.90 16.17 8.55
CA THR A 66 -1.17 15.41 7.32
C THR A 66 0.08 14.64 6.88
N PHE A 67 1.25 15.27 6.95
CA PHE A 67 2.52 14.58 6.69
C PHE A 67 2.72 13.41 7.64
N ILE A 68 2.58 13.64 8.94
CA ILE A 68 2.75 12.61 9.96
C ILE A 68 1.77 11.48 9.73
N THR A 69 0.48 11.79 9.56
CA THR A 69 -0.57 10.78 9.31
C THR A 69 -0.32 9.99 8.02
N PHE A 70 0.22 10.63 6.98
CA PHE A 70 0.56 9.96 5.73
C PHE A 70 1.68 8.93 5.92
N PHE A 71 2.75 9.29 6.62
CA PHE A 71 3.87 8.37 6.80
C PHE A 71 3.64 7.38 7.94
N GLU A 72 2.77 7.71 8.90
CA GLU A 72 2.30 6.75 9.90
C GLU A 72 1.72 5.51 9.22
N ASN A 73 2.30 4.36 9.56
CA ASN A 73 1.87 3.05 9.08
C ASN A 73 1.87 2.90 7.55
N PHE A 74 2.59 3.74 6.80
CA PHE A 74 2.67 3.65 5.35
C PHE A 74 3.11 2.24 4.90
N GLU A 75 4.17 1.70 5.50
CA GLU A 75 4.68 0.36 5.21
C GLU A 75 3.60 -0.73 5.40
N LEU A 76 2.81 -0.65 6.48
CA LEU A 76 1.74 -1.61 6.75
C LEU A 76 0.61 -1.48 5.73
N ARG A 77 0.27 -0.25 5.32
CA ARG A 77 -0.74 -0.02 4.29
C ARG A 77 -0.30 -0.60 2.95
N GLU A 78 0.97 -0.41 2.56
CA GLU A 78 1.53 -1.02 1.35
C GLU A 78 1.50 -2.55 1.40
N GLN A 79 1.81 -3.15 2.55
CA GLN A 79 1.73 -4.61 2.72
C GLN A 79 0.30 -5.13 2.53
N ILE A 80 -0.69 -4.44 3.10
CA ILE A 80 -2.12 -4.78 2.94
C ILE A 80 -2.55 -4.63 1.47
N MET A 81 -2.22 -3.51 0.82
CA MET A 81 -2.51 -3.27 -0.60
C MET A 81 -1.85 -4.32 -1.50
N ARG A 82 -0.65 -4.78 -1.16
CA ARG A 82 0.04 -5.86 -1.88
C ARG A 82 -0.75 -7.17 -1.79
N VAL A 83 -1.15 -7.58 -0.58
CA VAL A 83 -1.98 -8.79 -0.38
C VAL A 83 -3.28 -8.69 -1.17
N GLN A 84 -3.94 -7.54 -1.14
CA GLN A 84 -5.14 -7.29 -1.94
C GLN A 84 -4.90 -7.49 -3.43
N LYS A 85 -3.86 -6.86 -3.99
CA LYS A 85 -3.50 -6.98 -5.41
C LYS A 85 -3.16 -8.42 -5.82
N GLU A 86 -2.46 -9.15 -4.95
CA GLU A 86 -2.18 -10.58 -5.18
C GLU A 86 -3.47 -11.40 -5.23
N CYS A 87 -4.41 -11.17 -4.31
CA CYS A 87 -5.70 -11.87 -4.28
C CYS A 87 -6.55 -11.58 -5.52
N ARG A 88 -6.59 -10.32 -5.98
CA ARG A 88 -7.22 -9.95 -7.25
C ARG A 88 -6.57 -10.65 -8.43
N SER A 89 -5.23 -10.69 -8.47
CA SER A 89 -4.49 -11.36 -9.55
C SER A 89 -4.80 -12.87 -9.60
N ILE A 90 -4.95 -13.51 -8.43
CA ILE A 90 -5.37 -14.91 -8.32
C ILE A 90 -6.80 -15.09 -8.87
N ALA A 91 -7.73 -14.20 -8.51
CA ALA A 91 -9.10 -14.22 -9.04
C ALA A 91 -9.16 -14.00 -10.55
N ILE A 92 -8.40 -13.03 -11.09
CA ILE A 92 -8.22 -12.80 -12.52
C ILE A 92 -7.69 -14.07 -13.21
N SER A 93 -6.73 -14.77 -12.60
CA SER A 93 -6.22 -16.03 -13.13
C SER A 93 -7.32 -17.07 -13.30
N ARG A 94 -8.28 -17.17 -12.37
CA ARG A 94 -9.47 -18.02 -12.53
C ARG A 94 -10.32 -17.58 -13.73
N VAL A 95 -10.57 -16.27 -13.90
CA VAL A 95 -11.35 -15.76 -15.04
C VAL A 95 -10.68 -16.13 -16.37
N VAL A 96 -9.38 -15.87 -16.50
CA VAL A 96 -8.63 -16.04 -17.75
C VAL A 96 -8.41 -17.53 -18.09
N SER A 97 -8.10 -18.36 -17.09
CA SER A 97 -7.74 -19.76 -17.30
C SER A 97 -8.89 -20.75 -17.12
N GLY A 98 -9.98 -20.33 -16.48
CA GLY A 98 -11.08 -21.18 -16.04
C GLY A 98 -10.72 -22.14 -14.89
N LYS A 99 -9.49 -22.09 -14.36
CA LYS A 99 -9.01 -23.01 -13.33
C LYS A 99 -9.24 -22.47 -11.93
N ILE A 100 -9.76 -23.35 -11.07
CA ILE A 100 -9.90 -23.09 -9.65
C ILE A 100 -8.52 -23.20 -8.97
N THR A 101 -8.26 -22.29 -8.03
CA THR A 101 -7.07 -22.28 -7.18
C THR A 101 -7.26 -23.21 -5.99
N ASP A 102 -6.17 -23.79 -5.48
CA ASP A 102 -6.21 -24.63 -4.29
C ASP A 102 -6.75 -23.88 -3.05
N GLU A 103 -7.57 -24.55 -2.25
CA GLU A 103 -8.20 -23.96 -1.05
C GLU A 103 -7.17 -23.51 0.01
N SER A 104 -5.97 -24.10 0.04
CA SER A 104 -4.91 -23.66 0.94
C SER A 104 -4.50 -22.19 0.72
N VAL A 105 -4.58 -21.71 -0.53
CA VAL A 105 -4.28 -20.30 -0.88
C VAL A 105 -5.26 -19.35 -0.21
N TYR A 106 -6.53 -19.74 -0.09
CA TYR A 106 -7.53 -18.94 0.63
C TYR A 106 -7.06 -18.67 2.07
N LYS A 107 -6.70 -19.74 2.77
CA LYS A 107 -6.29 -19.64 4.17
C LYS A 107 -5.00 -18.85 4.33
N GLU A 108 -3.99 -19.13 3.50
CA GLU A 108 -2.71 -18.43 3.53
C GLU A 108 -2.87 -16.92 3.36
N LYS A 109 -3.64 -16.48 2.36
CA LYS A 109 -3.80 -15.06 2.05
C LYS A 109 -4.69 -14.33 3.06
N ILE A 110 -5.71 -15.00 3.59
CA ILE A 110 -6.53 -14.45 4.69
C ILE A 110 -5.69 -14.29 5.96
N ASP A 111 -4.88 -15.28 6.33
CA ASP A 111 -4.01 -15.20 7.51
C ASP A 111 -2.95 -14.08 7.33
N GLU A 112 -2.38 -13.94 6.13
CA GLU A 112 -1.46 -12.84 5.80
C GLU A 112 -2.14 -11.46 5.94
N LEU A 113 -3.33 -11.29 5.38
CA LEU A 113 -4.10 -10.04 5.48
C LEU A 113 -4.39 -9.69 6.95
N TYR A 114 -4.92 -10.65 7.72
CA TYR A 114 -5.28 -10.39 9.13
C TYR A 114 -4.06 -10.09 9.99
N LYS A 115 -2.90 -10.69 9.71
CA LYS A 115 -1.65 -10.36 10.41
C LYS A 115 -1.29 -8.89 10.28
N HIS A 116 -1.44 -8.30 9.09
CA HIS A 116 -1.17 -6.89 8.86
C HIS A 116 -2.30 -5.99 9.36
N ALA A 117 -3.55 -6.34 9.08
CA ALA A 117 -4.74 -5.59 9.47
C ALA A 117 -4.90 -5.47 11.00
N ALA A 118 -4.56 -6.51 11.75
CA ALA A 118 -4.64 -6.52 13.22
C ALA A 118 -3.78 -5.41 13.87
N ILE A 119 -2.67 -5.03 13.24
CA ILE A 119 -1.79 -3.95 13.73
C ILE A 119 -2.49 -2.58 13.58
N LEU A 120 -3.34 -2.43 12.55
CA LEU A 120 -4.08 -1.19 12.28
C LEU A 120 -5.48 -1.17 12.91
N ALA A 121 -6.02 -2.32 13.31
CA ALA A 121 -7.41 -2.46 13.75
C ALA A 121 -7.78 -1.61 14.97
N SER A 122 -6.82 -1.26 15.83
CA SER A 122 -7.06 -0.38 16.98
C SER A 122 -7.27 1.09 16.61
N ASP A 123 -6.84 1.49 15.40
CA ASP A 123 -6.93 2.86 14.93
C ASP A 123 -8.16 3.05 14.04
N LYS A 124 -9.13 3.80 14.58
CA LYS A 124 -10.42 4.06 13.94
C LYS A 124 -10.30 4.75 12.58
N ARG A 125 -9.17 5.42 12.30
CA ARG A 125 -8.91 6.05 10.98
C ARG A 125 -8.90 5.02 9.86
N TYR A 126 -8.52 3.78 10.14
CA TYR A 126 -8.42 2.72 9.13
C TYR A 126 -9.63 1.80 9.06
N LYS A 127 -10.62 1.93 9.95
CA LYS A 127 -11.71 0.96 10.06
C LYS A 127 -12.45 0.74 8.74
N GLY A 128 -12.99 1.81 8.14
CA GLY A 128 -13.75 1.70 6.89
C GLY A 128 -12.91 1.13 5.74
N TRP A 129 -11.68 1.61 5.60
CA TRP A 129 -10.73 1.12 4.60
C TRP A 129 -10.36 -0.36 4.80
N LEU A 130 -10.17 -0.82 6.04
CA LEU A 130 -9.91 -2.23 6.34
C LEU A 130 -11.13 -3.09 6.06
N ASP A 131 -12.33 -2.64 6.41
CA ASP A 131 -13.58 -3.35 6.15
C ASP A 131 -13.74 -3.58 4.63
N GLU A 132 -13.53 -2.55 3.81
CA GLU A 132 -13.56 -2.62 2.35
C GLU A 132 -12.51 -3.59 1.77
N ILE A 133 -11.26 -3.53 2.25
CA ILE A 133 -10.20 -4.44 1.78
C ILE A 133 -10.48 -5.89 2.17
N ILE A 134 -10.92 -6.14 3.40
CA ILE A 134 -11.23 -7.49 3.88
C ILE A 134 -12.38 -8.08 3.06
N GLU A 135 -13.40 -7.30 2.77
CA GLU A 135 -14.52 -7.70 1.92
C GLU A 135 -14.04 -8.05 0.51
N ASP A 136 -13.29 -7.16 -0.14
CA ASP A 136 -12.74 -7.36 -1.48
C ASP A 136 -11.86 -8.63 -1.57
N VAL A 137 -10.88 -8.76 -0.68
CA VAL A 137 -10.00 -9.93 -0.61
C VAL A 137 -10.80 -11.21 -0.39
N THR A 138 -11.78 -11.19 0.50
CA THR A 138 -12.63 -12.35 0.79
C THR A 138 -13.43 -12.75 -0.45
N TYR A 139 -14.01 -11.81 -1.19
CA TYR A 139 -14.73 -12.09 -2.43
C TYR A 139 -13.80 -12.64 -3.51
N CYS A 140 -12.64 -12.02 -3.73
CA CYS A 140 -11.63 -12.50 -4.68
C CYS A 140 -11.20 -13.94 -4.37
N LEU A 141 -10.91 -14.26 -3.11
CA LEU A 141 -10.45 -15.59 -2.75
C LEU A 141 -11.57 -16.63 -2.80
N LYS A 142 -12.79 -16.30 -2.34
CA LYS A 142 -13.97 -17.19 -2.48
C LYS A 142 -14.24 -17.52 -3.94
N PHE A 143 -14.14 -16.52 -4.82
CA PHE A 143 -14.20 -16.75 -6.25
C PHE A 143 -13.02 -17.61 -6.69
N ALA A 144 -11.77 -17.25 -6.42
CA ALA A 144 -10.61 -18.00 -6.90
C ALA A 144 -10.62 -19.50 -6.57
N VAL A 145 -11.08 -19.87 -5.37
CA VAL A 145 -11.11 -21.27 -4.90
C VAL A 145 -12.42 -22.00 -5.18
N GLY A 146 -13.36 -21.37 -5.90
CA GLY A 146 -14.60 -22.01 -6.33
C GLY A 146 -15.68 -22.14 -5.24
N ILE A 147 -15.56 -21.39 -4.14
CA ILE A 147 -16.63 -21.26 -3.12
C ILE A 147 -17.77 -20.38 -3.65
N SER A 148 -17.45 -19.40 -4.50
CA SER A 148 -18.40 -18.50 -5.15
C SER A 148 -18.20 -18.55 -6.66
N ASP A 149 -19.28 -18.46 -7.43
CA ASP A 149 -19.22 -18.27 -8.90
C ASP A 149 -19.43 -16.81 -9.33
N THR A 150 -19.72 -15.92 -8.37
CA THR A 150 -19.83 -14.49 -8.63
C THR A 150 -18.44 -13.88 -8.79
N ILE A 151 -18.17 -13.29 -9.96
CA ILE A 151 -16.95 -12.52 -10.22
C ILE A 151 -17.02 -11.24 -9.37
N PRO A 152 -15.98 -10.91 -8.57
CA PRO A 152 -15.93 -9.66 -7.81
C PRO A 152 -15.90 -8.43 -8.71
N ASP A 153 -16.58 -7.36 -8.33
CA ASP A 153 -16.62 -6.10 -9.10
C ASP A 153 -15.22 -5.53 -9.33
N SER A 154 -14.34 -5.60 -8.34
CA SER A 154 -12.93 -5.18 -8.46
C SER A 154 -12.14 -5.93 -9.53
N VAL A 155 -12.48 -7.19 -9.78
CA VAL A 155 -11.87 -8.01 -10.84
C VAL A 155 -12.41 -7.58 -12.20
N VAL A 156 -13.71 -7.25 -12.29
CA VAL A 156 -14.32 -6.71 -13.52
C VAL A 156 -13.66 -5.37 -13.86
N GLU A 157 -13.54 -4.46 -12.90
CA GLU A 157 -12.89 -3.17 -13.07
C GLU A 157 -11.43 -3.31 -13.55
N ASP A 158 -10.64 -4.19 -12.91
CA ASP A 158 -9.26 -4.43 -13.30
C ASP A 158 -9.15 -5.03 -14.73
N LEU A 159 -10.10 -5.86 -15.14
CA LEU A 159 -10.13 -6.41 -16.51
C LEU A 159 -10.54 -5.35 -17.53
N GLU A 160 -11.55 -4.52 -17.25
CA GLU A 160 -11.99 -3.44 -18.12
C GLU A 160 -10.90 -2.40 -18.33
N TYR A 161 -10.16 -2.04 -17.27
CA TYR A 161 -9.05 -1.09 -17.35
C TYR A 161 -7.90 -1.60 -18.23
N ASN A 162 -7.65 -2.92 -18.24
CA ASN A 162 -6.61 -3.53 -19.06
C ASN A 162 -7.03 -3.79 -20.53
N HIS A 163 -8.32 -3.69 -20.84
CA HIS A 163 -8.88 -3.94 -22.19
C HIS A 163 -9.53 -2.69 -22.83
N GLY A 164 -9.64 -1.57 -22.11
CA GLY A 164 -10.24 -0.33 -22.60
C GLY A 164 -9.36 0.55 -23.50
N ASP A 165 -8.10 0.16 -23.73
CA ASP A 165 -7.11 0.89 -24.54
C ASP A 165 -6.85 0.25 -25.93
N GLU A 166 -7.67 -0.72 -26.38
CA GLU A 166 -7.60 -1.31 -27.74
C GLU A 166 -8.62 -0.71 -28.73
#